data_AF-A0A7R8WT62-F1
#
_entry.id   AF-A0A7R8WT62-F1
#
_cell.length_a   1.000
_cell.length_b   1.000
_cell.length_c   1.000
_cell.angle_alpha   90.00
_cell.angle_beta   90.00
_cell.angle_gamma   90.00
#
_symmetry.space_group_name_H-M   'P 1'
#
loop_
_entity.id
_entity.type
_entity.pdbx_description
1 polymer ?
#
loop_
_entity_poly.entity_id
_entity_poly.type
_entity_poly.pdbx_seq_one_letter_code
_entity_poly.pdbx_strand_id
1 'polypeptide(L)' 'MALAEALGDKAGIARYGSCHMVMDETLVRVVLDLSNRPCLQYDVPVSDQKTGSFDTALVQEFMRAFAQHGGITLHIDLLH' A
#
# COMPACT_ATOMS: atom_id res chain seq x y z
N MET A 1 -16.70 2.81 -4.79
CA MET A 1 -15.39 2.84 -4.11
C MET A 1 -14.61 4.00 -4.70
N ALA A 2 -14.29 5.01 -3.89
CA ALA A 2 -13.82 6.32 -4.38
C ALA A 2 -12.59 6.24 -5.30
N LEU A 3 -11.63 5.34 -5.02
CA LEU A 3 -10.43 5.21 -5.85
C LEU A 3 -10.72 4.62 -7.23
N ALA A 4 -11.57 3.58 -7.30
CA ALA A 4 -11.95 2.97 -8.58
C ALA A 4 -12.76 3.96 -9.44
N GLU A 5 -13.64 4.73 -8.80
CA GLU A 5 -14.39 5.82 -9.45
C GLU A 5 -13.46 6.92 -9.97
N ALA A 6 -12.47 7.34 -9.18
CA ALA A 6 -11.50 8.35 -9.57
C ALA A 6 -10.58 7.91 -10.72
N LEU A 7 -10.25 6.61 -10.79
CA LEU A 7 -9.40 6.05 -11.87
C LEU A 7 -10.14 5.84 -13.20
N GLY A 8 -11.48 5.85 -13.19
CA GLY A 8 -12.29 5.72 -14.41
C GLY A 8 -11.94 4.46 -15.22
N ASP A 9 -11.73 4.65 -16.52
CA ASP A 9 -11.35 3.59 -17.47
C ASP A 9 -9.85 3.26 -17.47
N LYS A 10 -9.03 3.98 -16.68
CA LYS A 10 -7.58 3.85 -16.59
C LYS A 10 -6.85 4.10 -17.92
N ALA A 11 -7.48 4.75 -18.90
CA ALA A 11 -6.85 5.03 -20.18
C ALA A 11 -5.75 6.09 -20.03
N GLY A 12 -4.56 5.79 -20.57
CA GLY A 12 -3.44 6.75 -20.61
C GLY A 12 -2.70 6.99 -19.29
N ILE A 13 -3.05 6.28 -18.20
CA ILE A 13 -2.36 6.43 -16.93
C ILE A 13 -1.01 5.69 -16.90
N ALA A 14 -0.10 6.16 -16.05
CA ALA A 14 1.04 5.36 -15.64
C ALA A 14 0.55 4.23 -14.73
N ARG A 15 0.38 3.04 -15.31
CA ARG A 15 -0.18 1.86 -14.63
C ARG A 15 0.67 1.36 -13.45
N TYR A 16 1.98 1.44 -13.60
CA TYR A 16 2.95 0.97 -12.60
C TYR A 16 3.57 2.17 -11.89
N GLY A 17 3.73 2.06 -10.58
CA GLY A 17 4.35 3.08 -9.76
C GLY A 17 5.26 2.46 -8.71
N SER A 18 6.35 3.14 -8.39
CA SER A 18 7.22 2.78 -7.27
C SER A 18 7.69 4.03 -6.56
N CYS A 19 7.72 3.99 -5.23
CA CYS A 19 8.24 5.05 -4.39
C CYS A 19 9.13 4.45 -3.30
N HIS A 20 10.28 5.07 -3.07
CA HIS A 20 11.07 4.86 -1.87
C HIS A 20 10.89 6.09 -0.99
N MET A 21 10.59 5.87 0.28
CA MET A 21 10.37 6.93 1.25
C MET A 21 11.22 6.66 2.48
N VAL A 22 12.01 7.67 2.85
CA VAL A 22 12.85 7.67 4.04
C VAL A 22 12.18 8.49 5.15
N MET A 23 12.29 8.03 6.39
CA MET A 23 11.93 8.76 7.59
C MET A 23 12.94 8.42 8.69
N ASP A 24 13.81 9.37 9.03
CA ASP A 24 14.93 9.17 9.96
C ASP A 24 15.75 7.91 9.62
N GLU A 25 15.82 6.91 10.49
CA GLU A 25 16.50 5.63 10.27
C GLU A 25 15.73 4.65 9.37
N THR A 26 14.45 4.91 9.12
CA THR A 26 13.53 3.98 8.43
C THR A 26 13.54 4.22 6.92
N LEU A 27 13.59 3.15 6.13
CA LEU A 27 13.42 3.21 4.67
C LEU A 27 12.35 2.22 4.21
N VAL A 28 11.31 2.71 3.55
CA VAL A 28 10.24 1.88 2.98
C VAL A 28 10.21 1.98 1.47
N ARG A 29 9.92 0.86 0.81
CA ARG A 29 9.59 0.80 -0.62
C ARG A 29 8.14 0.39 -0.79
N VAL A 30 7.42 1.13 -1.65
CA VAL A 30 6.08 0.78 -2.11
C VAL A 30 6.08 0.66 -3.62
N VAL A 31 5.56 -0.45 -4.13
CA VAL A 31 5.39 -0.69 -5.58
C VAL A 31 3.96 -1.11 -5.85
N LEU A 32 3.34 -0.57 -6.88
CA LEU A 32 1.96 -0.85 -7.23
C LEU A 32 1.75 -1.07 -8.73
N ASP A 33 0.75 -1.89 -9.04
CA ASP A 33 0.19 -2.11 -10.39
C ASP A 33 -1.34 -1.94 -10.33
N LEU A 34 -1.87 -0.96 -11.07
CA LEU A 34 -3.30 -0.66 -11.19
C LEU A 34 -4.04 -1.64 -12.12
N SER A 35 -3.88 -2.93 -11.88
CA SER A 35 -4.23 -4.02 -12.81
C SER A 35 -5.65 -4.58 -12.76
N ASN A 36 -6.45 -4.22 -11.75
CA ASN A 36 -7.64 -4.98 -11.35
C ASN A 36 -7.35 -6.42 -10.90
N ARG A 37 -6.12 -6.73 -10.46
CA ARG A 37 -5.76 -7.98 -9.80
C ARG A 37 -5.38 -7.67 -8.35
N PRO A 38 -6.33 -7.75 -7.42
CA PRO A 38 -6.08 -7.36 -6.06
C PRO A 38 -5.11 -8.35 -5.38
N CYS A 39 -4.02 -7.81 -4.82
CA CYS A 39 -3.05 -8.59 -4.06
C CYS A 39 -2.28 -7.63 -3.13
N LEU A 40 -1.96 -8.09 -1.92
CA LEU A 40 -1.10 -7.37 -1.00
C LEU A 40 0.07 -8.28 -0.60
N GLN A 41 1.29 -7.86 -0.92
CA GLN A 41 2.51 -8.33 -0.26
C GLN A 41 2.92 -7.25 0.75
N TYR A 42 3.05 -7.64 2.02
CA TYR A 42 3.35 -6.73 3.11
C TYR A 42 4.46 -7.31 3.97
N ASP A 43 5.68 -6.80 3.78
CA ASP A 43 6.90 -7.21 4.49
C ASP A 43 7.39 -6.05 5.36
N VAL A 44 6.62 -5.76 6.40
CA VAL A 44 6.95 -4.75 7.41
C VAL A 44 6.81 -5.41 8.78
N PRO A 45 7.91 -5.73 9.46
CA PRO A 45 7.86 -6.26 10.81
C PRO A 45 7.38 -5.15 11.75
N VAL A 46 6.15 -5.29 12.26
CA VAL A 46 5.57 -4.33 13.19
C VAL A 46 6.03 -4.69 14.61
N SER A 47 6.94 -3.89 15.18
CA SER A 47 7.56 -4.14 16.50
C SER A 47 6.66 -3.77 17.68
N ASP A 48 5.89 -2.68 17.56
CA ASP A 48 5.00 -2.17 18.60
C ASP A 48 3.54 -2.38 18.24
N GLN A 49 2.71 -2.83 19.19
CA GLN A 49 1.28 -3.05 18.95
C GLN A 49 0.47 -1.75 18.88
N LYS A 50 1.03 -0.62 19.34
CA LYS A 50 0.35 0.68 19.31
C LYS A 50 1.31 1.84 19.08
N THR A 51 0.85 2.81 18.29
CA THR A 51 1.46 4.15 18.18
C THR A 51 0.48 5.16 18.77
N GLY A 52 0.76 5.63 19.99
CA GLY A 52 -0.21 6.42 20.76
C GLY A 52 -1.48 5.62 21.06
N SER A 53 -2.62 6.04 20.53
CA SER A 53 -3.91 5.34 20.67
C SER A 53 -4.24 4.38 19.51
N PHE A 54 -3.45 4.41 18.43
CA PHE A 54 -3.70 3.66 17.22
C PHE A 54 -3.04 2.28 17.27
N ASP A 55 -3.77 1.24 16.88
CA ASP A 55 -3.25 -0.14 16.77
C ASP A 55 -2.54 -0.32 15.42
N THR A 56 -1.24 -0.59 15.47
CA THR A 56 -0.37 -0.67 14.29
C THR A 56 -0.73 -1.84 13.37
N ALA A 57 -1.36 -2.90 13.89
CA ALA A 57 -1.84 -4.02 13.07
C ALA A 57 -2.92 -3.56 12.07
N LEU A 58 -3.66 -2.50 12.39
CA LEU A 58 -4.69 -1.94 11.50
C LEU A 58 -4.10 -1.34 10.22
N VAL A 59 -2.81 -0.99 10.19
CA VAL A 59 -2.18 -0.51 8.94
C VAL A 59 -2.20 -1.61 7.89
N GLN A 60 -1.81 -2.83 8.24
CA GLN A 60 -1.82 -3.95 7.30
C GLN A 60 -3.23 -4.25 6.81
N GLU A 61 -4.21 -4.26 7.70
CA GLU A 61 -5.61 -4.51 7.34
C GLU A 61 -6.22 -3.39 6.49
N PHE A 62 -5.85 -2.14 6.76
CA PHE A 62 -6.20 -1.02 5.90
C PHE A 62 -5.61 -1.18 4.50
N MET A 63 -4.32 -1.50 4.39
CA MET A 63 -3.65 -1.70 3.09
C MET A 63 -4.24 -2.88 2.34
N ARG A 64 -4.66 -3.93 3.05
CA ARG A 64 -5.33 -5.10 2.47
C ARG A 64 -6.67 -4.70 1.87
N ALA A 65 -7.52 -4.02 2.64
CA ALA A 65 -8.81 -3.53 2.16
C ALA A 65 -8.65 -2.55 0.99
N PHE A 66 -7.66 -1.65 1.07
CA PHE A 66 -7.34 -0.69 0.02
C PHE A 66 -6.94 -1.37 -1.29
N ALA A 67 -6.01 -2.33 -1.24
CA ALA A 67 -5.60 -3.10 -2.42
C ALA A 67 -6.77 -3.92 -3.00
N GLN A 68 -7.56 -4.55 -2.11
CA GLN A 68 -8.68 -5.40 -2.48
C GLN A 68 -9.78 -4.63 -3.20
N HIS A 69 -10.22 -3.52 -2.63
CA HIS A 69 -11.31 -2.73 -3.20
C HIS A 69 -10.86 -1.73 -4.28
N GLY A 70 -9.57 -1.37 -4.30
CA GLY A 70 -8.97 -0.55 -5.37
C GLY A 70 -8.59 -1.35 -6.62
N GLY A 71 -8.58 -2.69 -6.56
CA GLY A 71 -8.13 -3.53 -7.67
C GLY A 71 -6.63 -3.35 -7.95
N ILE A 72 -5.82 -3.27 -6.89
CA ILE A 72 -4.40 -2.95 -6.97
C ILE A 72 -3.58 -4.17 -6.54
N THR A 73 -2.53 -4.48 -7.30
CA THR A 73 -1.44 -5.33 -6.81
C THR A 73 -0.46 -4.41 -6.09
N LEU A 74 -0.29 -4.58 -4.78
CA LEU A 74 0.46 -3.68 -3.90
C LEU A 74 1.55 -4.46 -3.14
N HIS A 75 2.77 -3.97 -3.21
CA HIS A 75 3.92 -4.48 -2.46
C HIS A 75 4.45 -3.37 -1.57
N ILE A 76 4.61 -3.66 -0.27
CA ILE A 76 5.16 -2.75 0.74
C ILE A 76 6.25 -3.50 1.48
N ASP A 77 7.48 -2.97 1.41
CA ASP A 77 8.67 -3.58 2.02
C ASP A 77 9.37 -2.55 2.92
N LEU A 78 9.68 -2.95 4.15
CA LEU A 78 10.61 -2.22 5.01
C LEU A 78 12.04 -2.66 4.69
N LEU A 79 12.89 -1.72 4.28
CA LEU A 79 14.26 -1.98 3.87
C LEU A 79 15.28 -1.70 4.98
N HIS A 80 15.02 -0.69 5.81
CA HIS A 80 15.80 -0.30 6.99
C HIS A 80 14.87 0.16 8.10
#